data_AF-A0A2Z5PDL0-F1
#
_entry.id   AF-A0A2Z5PDL0-F1
#
_cell.length_a   1.000
_cell.length_b   1.000
_cell.length_c   1.000
_cell.angle_alpha   90.00
_cell.angle_beta   90.00
_cell.angle_gamma   90.00
#
_symmetry.space_group_name_H-M   'P 1'
#
loop_
_entity.id
_entity.type
_entity.pdbx_description
1 polymer ?
#
loop_
_entity_poly.entity_id
_entity_poly.type
_entity_poly.pdbx_seq_one_letter_code
_entity_poly.pdbx_strand_id
1 'polypeptide(L)'
;MVASNGEMKSKVSSDANGIGYVSIGYVDESINTVQFNGVEPTQKNVKEGLYTIYRPLNLLTKGEPDENVKKFIEYVLSEKGQEIVKNDGFLPVN
;
A
#
# COMPACT_ATOMS: atom_id res chain seq x y z
N MET A 1 -21.16 0.65 1.56
CA MET A 1 -19.81 1.04 1.08
C MET A 1 -18.87 1.06 2.27
N VAL A 2 -17.58 0.82 2.05
CA VAL A 2 -16.53 0.87 3.07
C VAL A 2 -15.58 2.00 2.68
N ALA A 3 -15.23 2.88 3.61
CA ALA A 3 -14.54 4.15 3.30
C ALA A 3 -13.00 4.05 3.36
N SER A 4 -12.44 2.98 3.94
CA SER A 4 -10.99 2.83 4.11
C SER A 4 -10.53 1.37 4.17
N ASN A 5 -9.22 1.15 4.00
CA ASN A 5 -8.62 -0.17 4.22
C ASN A 5 -8.82 -0.68 5.66
N GLY A 6 -8.69 0.20 6.66
CA GLY A 6 -8.89 -0.16 8.07
C GLY A 6 -10.32 -0.62 8.35
N GLU A 7 -11.31 0.10 7.82
CA GLU A 7 -12.71 -0.28 7.96
C GLU A 7 -13.03 -1.58 7.19
N MET A 8 -12.43 -1.78 6.01
CA MET A 8 -12.61 -3.02 5.24
C MET A 8 -12.06 -4.21 6.01
N LYS A 9 -10.83 -4.10 6.53
CA LYS A 9 -10.20 -5.12 7.36
C LYS A 9 -11.07 -5.49 8.55
N SER A 10 -11.55 -4.49 9.30
CA SER A 10 -12.38 -4.71 10.48
C SER A 10 -13.71 -5.42 10.16
N LYS A 11 -14.33 -5.11 9.02
CA LYS A 11 -15.56 -5.78 8.57
C LYS A 11 -15.30 -7.21 8.13
N VAL A 12 -14.25 -7.45 7.35
CA VAL A 12 -13.88 -8.81 6.92
C VAL A 12 -13.46 -9.67 8.12
N SER A 13 -12.72 -9.13 9.09
CA SER A 13 -12.26 -9.88 10.27
C SER A 13 -13.40 -10.27 11.22
N SER A 14 -14.57 -9.63 11.13
CA SER A 14 -15.72 -9.88 12.01
C SER A 14 -16.86 -10.67 11.35
N ASP A 15 -16.74 -11.00 10.06
CA ASP A 15 -17.72 -11.78 9.31
C ASP A 15 -17.04 -13.00 8.71
N ALA A 16 -17.44 -14.20 9.17
CA ALA A 16 -16.88 -15.46 8.70
C ALA A 16 -17.08 -15.70 7.18
N ASN A 17 -18.06 -15.01 6.56
CA ASN A 17 -18.31 -15.06 5.12
C ASN A 17 -17.85 -13.78 4.38
N GLY A 18 -17.18 -12.87 5.09
CA GLY A 18 -16.74 -11.59 4.55
C GLY A 18 -15.64 -11.74 3.50
N ILE A 19 -15.80 -11.05 2.38
CA ILE A 19 -14.76 -10.92 1.35
C ILE A 19 -14.62 -9.45 0.94
N GLY A 20 -13.37 -9.00 0.78
CA GLY A 20 -13.04 -7.64 0.43
C GLY A 20 -11.64 -7.53 -0.15
N TYR A 21 -11.25 -6.31 -0.51
CA TYR A 21 -9.90 -6.01 -0.99
C TYR A 21 -9.29 -4.91 -0.12
N VAL A 22 -8.01 -5.06 0.20
CA VAL A 22 -7.21 -4.07 0.93
C VAL A 22 -5.82 -3.96 0.31
N SER A 23 -5.13 -2.85 0.58
CA SER A 23 -3.71 -2.71 0.29
C SER A 23 -2.89 -3.72 1.11
N ILE A 24 -1.85 -4.31 0.51
CA ILE A 24 -0.99 -5.32 1.14
C ILE A 24 -0.44 -4.86 2.51
N GLY A 25 -0.09 -3.57 2.65
CA GLY A 25 0.39 -3.01 3.92
C GLY A 25 -0.63 -3.02 5.07
N TYR A 26 -1.90 -3.31 4.81
CA TYR A 26 -2.94 -3.45 5.84
C TYR A 26 -3.19 -4.90 6.27
N VAL A 27 -2.60 -5.88 5.57
CA VAL A 27 -2.73 -7.30 5.90
C VAL A 27 -1.96 -7.59 7.19
N ASP A 28 -2.63 -8.25 8.13
CA ASP A 28 -2.06 -8.80 9.35
C ASP A 28 -2.78 -10.11 9.70
N GLU A 29 -2.51 -10.65 10.88
CA GLU A 29 -3.07 -11.92 11.36
C GLU A 29 -4.61 -11.91 11.56
N SER A 30 -5.27 -10.75 11.49
CA SER A 30 -6.73 -10.65 11.67
C SER A 30 -7.55 -11.03 10.44
N ILE A 31 -6.92 -11.17 9.27
CA ILE A 31 -7.57 -11.52 8.01
C ILE A 31 -6.75 -12.55 7.23
N ASN A 32 -7.43 -13.36 6.42
CA ASN A 32 -6.77 -14.28 5.50
C ASN A 32 -6.56 -13.63 4.13
N THR A 33 -5.48 -14.00 3.45
CA THR A 33 -5.22 -13.58 2.07
C THR A 33 -5.59 -14.68 1.08
N VAL A 34 -5.90 -14.29 -0.16
CA VAL A 34 -6.18 -15.21 -1.26
C VAL A 34 -5.12 -15.02 -2.32
N GLN A 35 -4.57 -16.13 -2.82
CA GLN A 35 -3.63 -16.11 -3.93
C GLN A 35 -4.33 -15.66 -5.22
N PHE A 36 -3.63 -14.89 -6.04
CA PHE A 36 -4.08 -14.54 -7.38
C PHE A 36 -3.22 -15.26 -8.41
N ASN A 37 -3.83 -16.10 -9.25
CA ASN A 37 -3.13 -16.96 -10.22
C ASN A 37 -1.99 -17.80 -9.60
N GLY A 38 -2.19 -18.30 -8.38
CA GLY A 38 -1.19 -19.10 -7.66
C GLY A 38 -0.05 -18.29 -7.02
N VAL A 39 -0.12 -16.95 -7.04
CA VAL A 39 0.88 -16.07 -6.44
C VAL A 39 0.32 -15.41 -5.18
N GLU A 40 1.08 -15.48 -4.08
CA GLU A 40 0.73 -14.83 -2.82
C GLU A 40 0.90 -13.30 -2.89
N PRO A 41 0.03 -12.52 -2.22
CA PRO A 41 0.10 -11.05 -2.18
C PRO A 41 1.19 -10.54 -1.23
N THR A 42 2.46 -10.86 -1.50
CA THR A 42 3.60 -10.41 -0.69
C THR A 42 4.30 -9.22 -1.32
N GLN A 43 4.91 -8.37 -0.50
CA GLN A 43 5.76 -7.27 -0.97
C GLN A 43 6.88 -7.74 -1.91
N LYS A 44 7.44 -8.93 -1.63
CA LYS A 44 8.46 -9.57 -2.47
C LYS A 44 7.89 -9.90 -3.86
N ASN A 45 6.74 -10.57 -3.93
CA ASN A 45 6.14 -10.95 -5.20
C ASN A 45 5.73 -9.74 -6.04
N VAL A 46 5.32 -8.63 -5.42
CA VAL A 46 5.06 -7.37 -6.14
C VAL A 46 6.36 -6.80 -6.72
N LYS A 47 7.45 -6.75 -5.92
CA LYS A 47 8.76 -6.27 -6.38
C LYS A 47 9.34 -7.12 -7.52
N GLU A 48 9.11 -8.43 -7.48
CA GLU A 48 9.55 -9.37 -8.52
C GLU A 48 8.61 -9.39 -9.74
N GLY A 49 7.50 -8.62 -9.71
CA GLY A 49 6.53 -8.56 -10.80
C GLY A 49 5.62 -9.78 -10.92
N LEU A 50 5.71 -10.72 -9.97
CA LEU A 50 4.91 -11.94 -9.94
C LEU A 50 3.48 -11.66 -9.50
N TYR A 51 3.29 -10.75 -8.54
CA TYR A 51 1.96 -10.32 -8.08
C TYR A 51 1.57 -9.02 -8.77
N THR A 52 0.67 -9.12 -9.75
CA THR A 52 0.35 -8.01 -10.68
C THR A 52 -0.77 -7.08 -10.20
N ILE A 53 -1.45 -7.41 -9.10
CA ILE A 53 -2.48 -6.54 -8.52
C ILE A 53 -1.82 -5.55 -7.56
N TYR A 54 -1.27 -4.47 -8.12
CA TYR A 54 -0.73 -3.36 -7.37
C TYR A 54 -0.94 -2.05 -8.13
N ARG A 55 -0.67 -0.93 -7.45
CA ARG A 55 -0.65 0.39 -8.08
C ARG A 55 0.39 1.29 -7.41
N PRO A 56 1.02 2.20 -8.16
CA PRO A 56 1.86 3.23 -7.56
C PRO A 56 1.00 4.20 -6.75
N LEU A 57 1.58 4.73 -5.67
CA LEU A 57 1.02 5.85 -4.92
C LEU A 57 1.75 7.12 -5.36
N ASN A 58 1.05 7.98 -6.11
CA ASN A 58 1.65 9.15 -6.73
C ASN A 58 1.37 10.41 -5.92
N LEU A 59 2.39 11.26 -5.78
CA LEU A 59 2.23 12.66 -5.41
C LEU A 59 1.96 13.47 -6.67
N LEU A 60 0.93 14.33 -6.64
CA LEU A 60 0.49 15.09 -7.81
C LEU A 60 0.45 16.59 -7.48
N THR A 61 1.04 17.40 -8.35
CA THR A 61 0.99 18.86 -8.29
C THR A 61 0.33 19.42 -9.56
N LYS A 62 -0.32 20.57 -9.43
CA LYS A 62 -0.86 21.29 -10.60
C LYS A 62 0.22 22.25 -11.13
N GLY A 63 1.03 21.76 -12.06
CA GLY A 63 2.21 22.49 -12.55
C GLY A 63 3.41 22.37 -11.60
N GLU A 64 4.36 23.29 -11.74
CA GLU A 64 5.57 23.31 -10.92
C GLU A 64 5.23 23.59 -9.44
N PRO A 65 5.77 22.80 -8.49
CA PRO A 65 5.57 23.05 -7.08
C PRO A 65 6.29 24.32 -6.62
N ASP A 66 5.71 25.02 -5.64
CA ASP A 66 6.45 26.03 -4.90
C ASP A 66 7.58 25.39 -4.05
N GLU A 67 8.42 26.23 -3.47
CA GLU A 67 9.58 25.78 -2.70
C GLU A 67 9.22 24.83 -1.54
N ASN A 68 8.11 25.08 -0.85
CA ASN A 68 7.72 24.26 0.30
C ASN A 68 7.18 22.90 -0.16
N VAL A 69 6.36 22.90 -1.21
CA VAL A 69 5.86 21.65 -1.81
C VAL A 69 7.02 20.83 -2.38
N LYS A 70 7.99 21.47 -3.04
CA LYS A 70 9.18 20.80 -3.56
C LYS A 70 10.00 20.15 -2.45
N LYS A 71 10.29 20.89 -1.36
CA LYS A 71 11.02 20.35 -0.19
C LYS A 71 10.29 19.15 0.43
N PHE A 72 8.96 19.17 0.48
CA PHE A 72 8.19 18.04 0.97
C PHE A 72 8.31 16.81 0.05
N ILE A 73 8.19 17.00 -1.26
CA ILE A 73 8.37 15.90 -2.23
C ILE A 73 9.79 15.32 -2.12
N GLU A 74 10.82 16.17 -2.04
CA GLU A 74 12.20 15.75 -1.84
C GLU A 74 12.39 14.98 -0.53
N TYR A 75 11.73 15.41 0.55
CA TYR A 75 11.75 14.68 1.83
C TYR A 75 11.09 13.31 1.72
N VAL A 76 9.91 13.20 1.09
CA VAL A 76 9.22 11.93 0.89
C VAL A 76 10.09 10.96 0.06
N LEU A 77 10.80 11.48 -0.94
CA LEU A 77 11.71 10.71 -1.80
C LEU A 77 13.11 10.51 -1.20
N SER A 78 13.42 11.07 -0.03
CA SER A 78 14.71 10.86 0.64
C SER A 78 14.81 9.46 1.27
N GLU A 79 16.02 9.01 1.60
CA GLU A 79 16.22 7.73 2.33
C GLU A 79 15.36 7.64 3.60
N LYS A 80 15.30 8.74 4.36
CA LYS A 80 14.47 8.82 5.58
C LYS A 80 12.99 8.72 5.27
N GLY A 81 12.52 9.37 4.20
CA GLY A 81 11.12 9.27 3.76
C GLY A 81 10.77 7.84 3.34
N GLN A 82 11.65 7.19 2.58
CA GLN A 82 11.47 5.83 2.11
C GLN A 82 11.56 4.78 3.23
N GLU A 83 12.35 5.04 4.26
CA GLU A 83 12.36 4.21 5.48
C GLU A 83 10.99 4.23 6.18
N ILE A 84 10.36 5.41 6.29
CA ILE A 84 9.01 5.53 6.83
C ILE A 84 8.01 4.74 5.97
N VAL A 85 8.06 4.88 4.64
CA VAL A 85 7.21 4.13 3.70
C VAL A 85 7.32 2.62 3.93
N LYS A 86 8.54 2.12 4.09
CA LYS A 86 8.80 0.70 4.36
C LYS A 86 8.21 0.27 5.71
N ASN A 87 8.43 1.05 6.76
CA ASN A 87 7.98 0.76 8.11
C ASN A 87 6.45 0.74 8.23
N ASP A 88 5.76 1.55 7.42
CA ASP A 88 4.30 1.56 7.30
C ASP A 88 3.74 0.44 6.39
N GLY A 89 4.59 -0.49 5.93
CA GLY A 89 4.16 -1.66 5.17
C GLY A 89 3.96 -1.43 3.67
N PHE A 90 4.49 -0.34 3.11
CA PHE A 90 4.46 -0.05 1.68
C PHE A 90 5.80 -0.34 1.00
N LEU A 91 5.79 -0.32 -0.33
CA LEU A 91 7.00 -0.53 -1.13
C LEU A 91 7.72 0.80 -1.38
N PRO A 92 8.99 0.93 -0.97
CA PRO A 92 9.82 2.05 -1.37
C PRO A 92 10.04 2.09 -2.89
N VAL A 93 10.27 3.29 -3.41
CA VAL A 93 10.56 3.55 -4.83
C VAL A 93 12.05 3.73 -5.12
N ASN A 94 12.89 3.71 -4.08
CA ASN A 94 14.34 3.83 -4.15
C ASN A 94 15.03 2.56 -3.65
#